data_AF-A0AAN8NJL0-F1
#
_entry.id   AF-A0AAN8NJL0-F1
#
_cell.length_a   1.000
_cell.length_b   1.000
_cell.length_c   1.000
_cell.angle_alpha   90.00
_cell.angle_beta   90.00
_cell.angle_gamma   90.00
#
_symmetry.space_group_name_H-M   'P 1'
#
loop_
_entity.id
_entity.type
_entity.pdbx_description
1 polymer ?
#
loop_
_entity_poly.entity_id
_entity_poly.type
_entity_poly.pdbx_seq_one_letter_code
_entity_poly.pdbx_strand_id
1 'polypeptide(L)'
;MTQQAETIREYIYARNPTAFEFTRALVLGPPVFTSKVDLQTQKIWPNHFRRVFGNPLELAEILRELVDGGYLDLRKLVIDLSDIGSSPYLRDIQELLLLSLKAHALAKHPGGFSTQVYGGTIRRLIRFFHLDSIVKLEMGVEGNHKDNRSLRIKLGDKRASWIGSEMLGLASLLSELPNLRVFSWRDPSDMHILRSPIDPISLSLQFSKFSEERKKLQAVFLGMRKLVELKFYSYFFDPSFFVIPPENVRKLTIGIEMSDSWWRQFASYEMTSLTEVEIDISHWSMSPNLLSPDFRIGDVAITGLKKFSILHSDLFLPDDLEECLARRNKGYLPQYLRDSARKRAHKILDESSPKLAGHASYVSDALESEYVAKIVASPKSENYRREFVQAYASAFMSSFTGDIDRSSWISARQDANILLVKTSKYFETVLLRIMQEVEDLYRAKFAQGLQFNDQSEQEFRDQCWEKLNNLGETDKYEYGDASALLNTRMVRELAIVSERELKSLVHQLRDVKKLGKQRDKINNTAIEKMTTAIMNDSEQDIDGIMTEWVRGRVQLLEYVFL
;
A
#
# COMPACT_ATOMS: atom_id res chain seq x y z
N MET A 1 -15.30 -47.26 -8.70
CA MET A 1 -15.80 -45.91 -9.03
C MET A 1 -16.98 -45.48 -8.17
N THR A 2 -18.02 -46.30 -7.97
CA THR A 2 -19.15 -45.99 -7.03
C THR A 2 -18.67 -45.57 -5.64
N GLN A 3 -17.64 -46.23 -5.11
CA GLN A 3 -17.02 -45.90 -3.83
C GLN A 3 -16.28 -44.54 -3.82
N GLN A 4 -15.69 -44.11 -4.94
CA GLN A 4 -15.01 -42.81 -5.05
C GLN A 4 -16.00 -41.65 -5.26
N ALA A 5 -17.08 -41.89 -6.01
CA ALA A 5 -18.20 -40.97 -6.12
C ALA A 5 -18.93 -40.81 -4.78
N GLU A 6 -19.12 -41.90 -4.03
CA GLU A 6 -19.58 -41.88 -2.64
C GLU A 6 -18.59 -41.15 -1.74
N THR A 7 -17.28 -41.33 -1.88
CA THR A 7 -16.27 -40.61 -1.08
C THR A 7 -16.24 -39.11 -1.38
N ILE A 8 -16.43 -38.68 -2.64
CA ILE A 8 -16.55 -37.24 -2.98
C ILE A 8 -17.87 -36.67 -2.49
N ARG A 9 -18.96 -37.42 -2.65
CA ARG A 9 -20.25 -37.06 -2.08
C ARG A 9 -20.08 -36.88 -0.57
N GLU A 10 -19.58 -37.89 0.13
CA GLU A 10 -19.23 -37.83 1.54
C GLU A 10 -18.25 -36.70 1.85
N TYR A 11 -17.29 -36.34 1.00
CA TYR A 11 -16.37 -35.23 1.25
C TYR A 11 -17.05 -33.85 1.12
N ILE A 12 -17.86 -33.66 0.07
CA ILE A 12 -18.71 -32.48 -0.12
C ILE A 12 -19.68 -32.35 1.07
N TYR A 13 -20.26 -33.47 1.50
CA TYR A 13 -21.18 -33.55 2.63
C TYR A 13 -20.49 -33.63 4.01
N ALA A 14 -19.20 -33.95 4.16
CA ALA A 14 -18.55 -34.12 5.48
C ALA A 14 -17.84 -32.85 5.94
N ARG A 15 -17.30 -32.03 5.01
CA ARG A 15 -16.68 -30.76 5.39
C ARG A 15 -17.68 -29.62 5.55
N ASN A 16 -18.85 -29.71 4.94
CA ASN A 16 -19.90 -28.71 5.10
C ASN A 16 -21.30 -29.23 4.68
N PRO A 17 -21.84 -30.29 5.31
CA PRO A 17 -23.12 -30.89 4.93
C PRO A 17 -24.23 -29.83 4.86
N THR A 18 -24.26 -28.99 5.89
CA THR A 18 -25.18 -27.88 6.08
C THR A 18 -24.96 -26.72 5.10
N ALA A 19 -23.82 -26.58 4.43
CA ALA A 19 -23.66 -25.51 3.44
C ALA A 19 -24.12 -25.96 2.05
N PHE A 20 -23.77 -27.17 1.60
CA PHE A 20 -24.18 -27.63 0.27
C PHE A 20 -25.66 -28.01 0.22
N GLU A 21 -26.18 -28.69 1.24
CA GLU A 21 -27.60 -29.08 1.31
C GLU A 21 -28.53 -27.84 1.25
N PHE A 22 -28.09 -26.72 1.83
CA PHE A 22 -28.85 -25.48 1.88
C PHE A 22 -28.61 -24.57 0.67
N THR A 23 -27.36 -24.47 0.20
CA THR A 23 -27.02 -23.53 -0.90
C THR A 23 -27.14 -24.13 -2.29
N ARG A 24 -27.02 -25.47 -2.42
CA ARG A 24 -26.96 -26.20 -3.69
C ARG A 24 -26.00 -25.54 -4.70
N ALA A 25 -24.89 -25.03 -4.18
CA ALA A 25 -23.90 -24.25 -4.91
C ALA A 25 -22.61 -25.05 -5.12
N LEU A 26 -22.17 -25.17 -6.37
CA LEU A 26 -20.88 -25.76 -6.73
C LEU A 26 -19.87 -24.65 -7.03
N VAL A 27 -18.72 -24.67 -6.36
CA VAL A 27 -17.62 -23.72 -6.57
C VAL A 27 -16.41 -24.45 -7.15
N LEU A 28 -16.00 -24.07 -8.36
CA LEU A 28 -14.87 -24.65 -9.08
C LEU A 28 -13.82 -23.57 -9.35
N GLY A 29 -12.54 -23.88 -9.15
CA GLY A 29 -11.45 -22.91 -9.28
C GLY A 29 -10.09 -23.57 -9.50
N PRO A 30 -8.98 -22.94 -9.06
CA PRO A 30 -7.61 -23.39 -9.31
C PRO A 30 -7.29 -24.88 -9.06
N PRO A 31 -7.81 -25.63 -8.07
CA PRO A 31 -7.50 -27.06 -7.99
C PRO A 31 -8.12 -27.91 -9.11
N VAL A 32 -9.23 -27.48 -9.72
CA VAL A 32 -9.89 -28.19 -10.83
C VAL A 32 -9.32 -27.76 -12.18
N PHE A 33 -8.92 -26.50 -12.29
CA PHE A 33 -8.57 -25.86 -13.55
C PHE A 33 -7.08 -25.50 -13.72
N THR A 34 -6.21 -25.76 -12.75
CA THR A 34 -4.76 -25.53 -12.92
C THR A 34 -4.19 -26.40 -14.05
N SER A 35 -3.65 -25.76 -15.09
CA SER A 35 -3.00 -26.45 -16.21
C SER A 35 -1.62 -27.02 -15.85
N LYS A 36 -0.95 -26.42 -14.86
CA LYS A 36 0.36 -26.82 -14.35
C LYS A 36 0.23 -27.38 -12.94
N VAL A 37 0.29 -28.69 -12.80
CA VAL A 37 0.78 -29.31 -11.56
C VAL A 37 2.29 -29.08 -11.57
N ASP A 38 2.73 -27.87 -11.22
CA ASP A 38 4.13 -27.67 -10.95
C ASP A 38 4.45 -28.50 -9.71
N LEU A 39 5.50 -29.31 -9.73
CA LEU A 39 5.90 -30.13 -8.58
C LEU A 39 6.12 -29.27 -7.33
N GLN A 40 6.37 -27.97 -7.51
CA GLN A 40 6.43 -26.99 -6.42
C GLN A 40 5.05 -26.55 -5.87
N THR A 41 4.01 -26.44 -6.70
CA THR A 41 2.65 -26.06 -6.24
C THR A 41 1.90 -27.23 -5.59
N GLN A 42 2.39 -28.47 -5.71
CA GLN A 42 1.91 -29.59 -4.89
C GLN A 42 1.93 -29.24 -3.39
N LYS A 43 2.87 -28.41 -2.90
CA LYS A 43 2.93 -27.96 -1.49
C LYS A 43 1.72 -27.15 -1.03
N ILE A 44 0.95 -26.57 -1.96
CA ILE A 44 -0.23 -25.73 -1.64
C ILE A 44 -1.47 -26.61 -1.41
N TRP A 45 -1.47 -27.84 -1.92
CA TRP A 45 -2.56 -28.78 -1.65
C TRP A 45 -2.49 -29.25 -0.20
N PRO A 46 -3.57 -29.08 0.59
CA PRO A 46 -3.66 -29.72 1.89
C PRO A 46 -3.35 -31.22 1.76
N ASN A 47 -2.52 -31.76 2.66
CA ASN A 47 -2.02 -33.14 2.58
C ASN A 47 -3.13 -34.20 2.43
N HIS A 48 -4.35 -33.91 2.88
CA HIS A 48 -5.50 -34.81 2.72
C HIS A 48 -5.97 -34.94 1.25
N PHE A 49 -5.93 -33.87 0.46
CA PHE A 49 -6.34 -33.93 -0.95
C PHE A 49 -5.40 -34.79 -1.80
N ARG A 50 -4.08 -34.72 -1.54
CA ARG A 50 -3.11 -35.59 -2.22
C ARG A 50 -3.36 -37.07 -1.93
N ARG A 51 -3.77 -37.41 -0.70
CA ARG A 51 -4.02 -38.79 -0.29
C ARG A 51 -5.28 -39.38 -0.94
N VAL A 52 -6.31 -38.56 -1.16
CA VAL A 52 -7.61 -39.03 -1.66
C VAL A 52 -7.67 -39.04 -3.18
N PHE A 53 -7.12 -38.01 -3.85
CA PHE A 53 -7.41 -37.79 -5.26
C PHE A 53 -6.28 -38.06 -6.23
N GLY A 54 -5.03 -38.25 -5.77
CA GLY A 54 -3.86 -38.62 -6.60
C GLY A 54 -3.45 -37.59 -7.67
N ASN A 55 -4.41 -37.16 -8.50
CA ASN A 55 -4.35 -36.30 -9.66
C ASN A 55 -5.63 -35.40 -9.75
N PRO A 56 -5.48 -34.07 -9.94
CA PRO A 56 -6.60 -33.15 -10.18
C PRO A 56 -7.57 -33.55 -11.32
N LEU A 57 -7.12 -34.34 -12.29
CA LEU A 57 -7.96 -34.81 -13.39
C LEU A 57 -9.03 -35.80 -12.95
N GLU A 58 -8.74 -36.62 -11.93
CA GLU A 58 -9.71 -37.56 -11.36
C GLU A 58 -10.89 -36.80 -10.74
N LEU A 59 -10.62 -35.64 -10.13
CA LEU A 59 -11.69 -34.81 -9.58
C LEU A 59 -12.60 -34.24 -10.67
N ALA A 60 -12.05 -33.78 -11.79
CA ALA A 60 -12.85 -33.27 -12.90
C ALA A 60 -13.73 -34.37 -13.52
N GLU A 61 -13.17 -35.58 -13.66
CA GLU A 61 -13.90 -36.75 -14.14
C GLU A 61 -15.04 -37.17 -13.21
N ILE A 62 -14.79 -37.26 -11.91
CA ILE A 62 -15.82 -37.66 -10.95
C ILE A 62 -16.92 -36.60 -10.85
N LEU A 63 -16.56 -35.31 -10.85
CA LEU A 63 -17.56 -34.23 -10.90
C LEU A 63 -18.42 -34.32 -12.16
N ARG A 64 -17.83 -34.67 -13.32
CA ARG A 64 -18.57 -34.86 -14.57
C ARG A 64 -19.59 -36.00 -14.40
N GLU A 65 -19.15 -37.16 -13.92
CA GLU A 65 -20.05 -38.31 -13.69
C GLU A 65 -21.20 -37.97 -12.71
N LEU A 66 -20.91 -37.20 -11.66
CA LEU A 66 -21.92 -36.76 -10.70
C LEU A 66 -22.96 -35.81 -11.32
N VAL A 67 -22.53 -34.93 -12.22
CA VAL A 67 -23.42 -34.01 -12.96
C VAL A 67 -24.25 -34.78 -13.99
N ASP A 68 -23.59 -35.63 -14.80
CA ASP A 68 -24.23 -36.41 -15.87
C ASP A 68 -25.23 -37.42 -15.32
N GLY A 69 -24.91 -38.06 -14.20
CA GLY A 69 -25.81 -38.99 -13.51
C GLY A 69 -26.96 -38.31 -12.76
N GLY A 70 -27.05 -36.98 -12.76
CA GLY A 70 -28.09 -36.24 -12.04
C GLY A 70 -28.00 -36.35 -10.52
N TYR A 71 -26.84 -36.77 -9.99
CA TYR A 71 -26.63 -36.96 -8.56
C TYR A 71 -26.42 -35.64 -7.80
N LEU A 72 -26.22 -34.54 -8.54
CA LEU A 72 -26.11 -33.19 -7.99
C LEU A 72 -27.33 -32.36 -8.40
N ASP A 73 -28.15 -31.97 -7.42
CA ASP A 73 -29.19 -30.97 -7.64
C ASP A 73 -28.64 -29.56 -7.48
N LEU A 74 -27.91 -29.10 -8.49
CA LEU A 74 -27.29 -27.78 -8.48
C LEU A 74 -28.32 -26.68 -8.77
N ARG A 75 -28.26 -25.60 -7.97
CA ARG A 75 -28.99 -24.33 -8.22
C ARG A 75 -28.05 -23.18 -8.54
N LYS A 76 -26.77 -23.31 -8.16
CA LYS A 76 -25.77 -22.27 -8.38
C LYS A 76 -24.44 -22.89 -8.78
N LEU A 77 -23.79 -22.26 -9.75
CA LEU A 77 -22.44 -22.59 -10.19
C LEU A 77 -21.56 -21.34 -10.07
N VAL A 78 -20.39 -21.51 -9.47
CA VAL A 78 -19.38 -20.46 -9.34
C VAL A 78 -18.10 -21.04 -9.92
N ILE A 79 -17.63 -20.47 -11.02
CA ILE A 79 -16.45 -20.96 -11.72
C ILE A 79 -15.40 -19.85 -11.78
N ASP A 80 -14.19 -20.16 -11.34
CA ASP A 80 -13.01 -19.31 -11.44
C ASP A 80 -12.00 -19.91 -12.42
N LEU A 81 -11.87 -19.25 -13.57
CA LEU A 81 -10.95 -19.52 -14.67
C LEU A 81 -9.75 -18.56 -14.67
N SER A 82 -9.60 -17.71 -13.65
CA SER A 82 -8.56 -16.65 -13.61
C SER A 82 -7.15 -17.22 -13.72
N ASP A 83 -6.88 -18.35 -13.04
CA ASP A 83 -5.58 -19.03 -13.09
C ASP A 83 -5.29 -19.75 -14.42
N ILE A 84 -6.31 -19.96 -15.25
CA ILE A 84 -6.16 -20.50 -16.62
C ILE A 84 -5.73 -19.39 -17.58
N GLY A 85 -5.68 -18.13 -17.13
CA GLY A 85 -5.44 -16.90 -17.89
C GLY A 85 -4.14 -16.82 -18.68
N SER A 86 -3.35 -17.89 -18.74
CA SER A 86 -2.18 -18.00 -19.64
C SER A 86 -2.03 -19.36 -20.33
N SER A 87 -2.90 -20.33 -20.06
CA SER A 87 -2.94 -21.60 -20.80
C SER A 87 -4.05 -21.55 -21.85
N PRO A 88 -3.72 -21.55 -23.16
CA PRO A 88 -4.74 -21.58 -24.22
C PRO A 88 -5.59 -22.87 -24.21
N TYR A 89 -5.15 -23.90 -23.50
CA TYR A 89 -5.80 -25.21 -23.50
C TYR A 89 -6.30 -25.58 -22.10
N LEU A 90 -7.62 -25.78 -22.01
CA LEU A 90 -8.20 -26.69 -21.04
C LEU A 90 -7.82 -28.11 -21.46
N ARG A 91 -7.66 -29.02 -20.50
CA ARG A 91 -7.54 -30.44 -20.82
C ARG A 91 -8.91 -30.99 -21.20
N ASP A 92 -8.95 -32.03 -22.03
CA ASP A 92 -10.18 -32.63 -22.54
C ASP A 92 -11.19 -32.93 -21.43
N ILE A 93 -10.74 -33.48 -20.29
CA ILE A 93 -11.64 -33.79 -19.17
C ILE A 93 -12.27 -32.55 -18.51
N GLN A 94 -11.55 -31.42 -18.49
CA GLN A 94 -12.08 -30.15 -17.98
C GLN A 94 -13.08 -29.56 -18.96
N GLU A 95 -12.82 -29.65 -20.27
CA GLU A 95 -13.80 -29.26 -21.29
C GLU A 95 -15.07 -30.09 -21.20
N LEU A 96 -14.93 -31.42 -21.06
CA LEU A 96 -16.07 -32.33 -20.90
C LEU A 96 -16.88 -32.00 -19.64
N LEU A 97 -16.24 -31.75 -18.50
CA LEU A 97 -16.93 -31.29 -17.29
C LEU A 97 -17.73 -30.01 -17.54
N LEU A 98 -17.14 -29.01 -18.20
CA LEU A 98 -17.84 -27.76 -18.49
C LEU A 98 -19.02 -27.97 -19.45
N LEU A 99 -18.88 -28.84 -20.45
CA LEU A 99 -19.98 -29.22 -21.34
C LEU A 99 -21.13 -29.92 -20.59
N SER A 100 -20.82 -30.82 -19.64
CA SER A 100 -21.81 -31.44 -18.76
C SER A 100 -22.53 -30.41 -17.89
N LEU A 101 -21.79 -29.46 -17.30
CA LEU A 101 -22.39 -28.36 -16.52
C LEU A 101 -23.29 -27.46 -17.37
N LYS A 102 -22.91 -27.19 -18.63
CA LYS A 102 -23.76 -26.46 -19.58
C LYS A 102 -25.04 -27.23 -19.89
N ALA A 103 -24.95 -28.53 -20.15
CA ALA A 103 -26.12 -29.39 -20.39
C ALA A 103 -27.05 -29.41 -19.17
N HIS A 104 -26.49 -29.51 -17.95
CA HIS A 104 -27.25 -29.41 -16.72
C HIS A 104 -27.97 -28.06 -16.60
N ALA A 105 -27.29 -26.95 -16.87
CA ALA A 105 -27.88 -25.61 -16.82
C ALA A 105 -29.01 -25.42 -17.85
N LEU A 106 -28.90 -26.04 -19.04
CA LEU A 106 -29.93 -26.03 -20.09
C LEU A 106 -31.18 -26.83 -19.69
N ALA A 107 -31.01 -27.91 -18.92
CA ALA A 107 -32.12 -28.75 -18.46
C ALA A 107 -32.95 -28.11 -17.34
N LYS A 108 -32.47 -27.04 -16.69
CA LYS A 108 -33.16 -26.37 -15.59
C LYS A 108 -34.10 -25.28 -16.11
N HIS A 109 -35.21 -25.07 -15.41
CA HIS A 109 -36.14 -23.98 -15.72
C HIS A 109 -35.47 -22.60 -15.57
N PRO A 110 -35.89 -21.58 -16.35
CA PRO A 110 -35.40 -20.22 -16.20
C PRO A 110 -35.49 -19.72 -14.76
N GLY A 111 -34.38 -19.22 -14.22
CA GLY A 111 -34.27 -18.76 -12.83
C GLY A 111 -34.06 -19.87 -11.78
N GLY A 112 -34.20 -21.15 -12.14
CA GLY A 112 -33.91 -22.28 -11.27
C GLY A 112 -32.42 -22.59 -11.12
N PHE A 113 -31.58 -22.03 -12.00
CA PHE A 113 -30.13 -22.19 -12.00
C PHE A 113 -29.43 -20.86 -12.30
N SER A 114 -28.32 -20.61 -11.63
CA SER A 114 -27.51 -19.40 -11.85
C SER A 114 -26.03 -19.69 -11.90
N THR A 115 -25.31 -18.98 -12.76
CA THR A 115 -23.88 -19.15 -12.98
C THR A 115 -23.15 -17.84 -12.68
N GLN A 116 -22.04 -17.93 -11.96
CA GLN A 116 -21.06 -16.87 -11.78
C GLN A 116 -19.75 -17.33 -12.39
N VAL A 117 -19.21 -16.53 -13.30
CA VAL A 117 -17.93 -16.83 -13.96
C VAL A 117 -16.93 -15.73 -13.63
N TYR A 118 -15.75 -16.14 -13.16
CA TYR A 118 -14.60 -15.29 -12.88
C TYR A 118 -13.48 -15.70 -13.83
N GLY A 119 -12.91 -14.77 -14.57
CA GLY A 119 -11.95 -15.05 -15.63
C GLY A 119 -12.56 -15.72 -16.87
N GLY A 120 -11.70 -15.97 -17.86
CA GLY A 120 -12.09 -16.59 -19.14
C GLY A 120 -12.12 -15.62 -20.32
N THR A 121 -12.27 -16.17 -21.52
CA THR A 121 -12.26 -15.44 -22.80
C THR A 121 -13.64 -15.51 -23.45
N ILE A 122 -13.98 -14.54 -24.31
CA ILE A 122 -15.28 -14.48 -25.00
C ILE A 122 -15.63 -15.82 -25.65
N ARG A 123 -14.66 -16.40 -26.37
CA ARG A 123 -14.82 -17.67 -27.09
C ARG A 123 -15.15 -18.84 -26.17
N ARG A 124 -14.55 -18.88 -24.97
CA ARG A 124 -14.78 -19.95 -23.99
C ARG A 124 -16.17 -19.86 -23.37
N LEU A 125 -16.65 -18.64 -23.08
CA LEU A 125 -17.95 -18.45 -22.45
C LEU A 125 -19.08 -19.00 -23.33
N ILE A 126 -19.09 -18.66 -24.62
CA ILE A 126 -20.10 -19.14 -25.58
C ILE A 126 -20.05 -20.67 -25.70
N ARG A 127 -18.85 -21.25 -25.77
CA ARG A 127 -18.68 -22.71 -25.92
C ARG A 127 -19.19 -23.47 -24.70
N PHE A 128 -18.79 -23.04 -23.49
CA PHE A 128 -18.87 -23.87 -22.28
C PHE A 128 -19.96 -23.50 -21.30
N PHE A 129 -20.71 -22.43 -21.53
CA PHE A 129 -21.72 -21.99 -20.58
C PHE A 129 -23.08 -21.78 -21.26
N HIS A 130 -24.14 -21.94 -20.46
CA HIS A 130 -25.49 -21.53 -20.83
C HIS A 130 -25.62 -20.05 -20.48
N LEU A 131 -25.59 -19.18 -21.50
CA LEU A 131 -25.45 -17.73 -21.33
C LEU A 131 -26.60 -17.12 -20.51
N ASP A 132 -27.84 -17.57 -20.73
CA ASP A 132 -29.00 -17.12 -19.95
C ASP A 132 -28.89 -17.40 -18.45
N SER A 133 -28.10 -18.40 -18.04
CA SER A 133 -27.90 -18.69 -16.61
C SER A 133 -26.90 -17.75 -15.93
N ILE A 134 -26.09 -17.01 -16.69
CA ILE A 134 -25.00 -16.20 -16.13
C ILE A 134 -25.58 -14.93 -15.50
N VAL A 135 -25.38 -14.80 -14.18
CA VAL A 135 -25.82 -13.64 -13.40
C VAL A 135 -24.66 -12.74 -12.97
N LYS A 136 -23.44 -13.27 -12.97
CA LYS A 136 -22.22 -12.52 -12.69
C LYS A 136 -21.11 -12.97 -13.63
N LEU A 137 -20.44 -12.00 -14.23
CA LEU A 137 -19.35 -12.23 -15.17
C LEU A 137 -18.21 -11.27 -14.86
N GLU A 138 -17.06 -11.82 -14.49
CA GLU A 138 -15.79 -11.09 -14.41
C GLU A 138 -14.88 -11.62 -15.51
N MET A 139 -14.52 -10.78 -16.46
CA MET A 139 -13.75 -11.16 -17.64
C MET A 139 -12.31 -10.68 -17.58
N GLY A 140 -11.43 -11.48 -18.17
CA GLY A 140 -10.03 -11.17 -18.44
C GLY A 140 -9.82 -10.79 -19.91
N VAL A 141 -8.89 -9.88 -20.20
CA VAL A 141 -8.34 -9.75 -21.55
C VAL A 141 -7.65 -11.07 -21.96
N GLU A 142 -7.88 -11.56 -23.18
CA GLU A 142 -7.19 -12.74 -23.72
C GLU A 142 -5.70 -12.41 -23.96
N GLY A 143 -4.90 -12.56 -22.91
CA GLY A 143 -3.45 -12.38 -22.97
C GLY A 143 -2.81 -13.51 -23.77
N ASN A 144 -2.42 -13.24 -25.01
CA ASN A 144 -1.65 -14.17 -25.85
C ASN A 144 -0.20 -14.27 -25.33
N HIS A 145 -0.04 -14.79 -24.11
CA HIS A 145 1.19 -14.69 -23.31
C HIS A 145 2.37 -15.51 -23.84
N LYS A 146 2.15 -16.48 -24.73
CA LYS A 146 3.20 -17.41 -25.14
C LYS A 146 3.99 -16.99 -26.37
N ASP A 147 3.49 -16.08 -27.21
CA ASP A 147 4.15 -15.81 -28.49
C ASP A 147 5.04 -14.57 -28.57
N ASN A 148 5.09 -13.67 -27.57
CA ASN A 148 5.61 -12.32 -27.84
C ASN A 148 6.53 -11.63 -26.82
N ARG A 149 7.74 -12.17 -26.70
CA ARG A 149 8.91 -11.28 -26.56
C ARG A 149 9.47 -10.82 -27.92
N SER A 150 9.19 -11.52 -29.02
CA SER A 150 9.78 -11.24 -30.35
C SER A 150 8.93 -10.39 -31.30
N LEU A 151 7.59 -10.36 -31.25
CA LEU A 151 6.79 -9.47 -32.11
C LEU A 151 6.53 -8.07 -31.51
N ARG A 152 7.19 -7.68 -30.42
CA ARG A 152 6.96 -6.36 -29.76
C ARG A 152 7.27 -5.13 -30.63
N ILE A 153 7.97 -5.30 -31.76
CA ILE A 153 8.47 -4.19 -32.60
C ILE A 153 7.74 -4.07 -33.95
N LYS A 154 6.91 -5.05 -34.36
CA LYS A 154 6.24 -5.04 -35.69
C LYS A 154 4.70 -5.00 -35.64
N LEU A 155 4.10 -4.62 -34.50
CA LEU A 155 2.70 -4.94 -34.19
C LEU A 155 1.75 -3.77 -33.95
N GLY A 156 2.03 -2.57 -34.48
CA GLY A 156 1.08 -1.44 -34.38
C GLY A 156 -0.29 -1.77 -34.99
N ASP A 157 -0.31 -2.20 -36.25
CA ASP A 157 -1.57 -2.38 -36.99
C ASP A 157 -2.35 -3.64 -36.60
N LYS A 158 -1.67 -4.76 -36.32
CA LYS A 158 -2.36 -6.01 -35.88
C LYS A 158 -2.95 -5.90 -34.48
N ARG A 159 -2.42 -5.00 -33.63
CA ARG A 159 -2.97 -4.80 -32.29
C ARG A 159 -4.22 -3.94 -32.32
N ALA A 160 -4.23 -2.89 -33.14
CA ALA A 160 -5.42 -2.08 -33.36
C ALA A 160 -6.59 -2.96 -33.83
N SER A 161 -6.40 -3.78 -34.87
CA SER A 161 -7.49 -4.63 -35.40
C SER A 161 -8.04 -5.64 -34.38
N TRP A 162 -7.21 -6.10 -33.45
CA TRP A 162 -7.63 -6.99 -32.36
C TRP A 162 -8.54 -6.26 -31.35
N ILE A 163 -8.24 -5.02 -30.95
CA ILE A 163 -9.09 -4.25 -30.01
C ILE A 163 -10.51 -4.10 -30.56
N GLY A 164 -10.67 -3.67 -31.81
CA GLY A 164 -11.98 -3.57 -32.44
C GLY A 164 -12.73 -4.91 -32.50
N SER A 165 -12.01 -5.98 -32.82
CA SER A 165 -12.57 -7.35 -32.86
C SER A 165 -13.03 -7.83 -31.47
N GLU A 166 -12.28 -7.55 -30.42
CA GLU A 166 -12.65 -7.87 -29.04
C GLU A 166 -13.84 -7.03 -28.57
N MET A 167 -13.91 -5.74 -28.92
CA MET A 167 -15.07 -4.89 -28.59
C MET A 167 -16.35 -5.44 -29.24
N LEU A 168 -16.28 -5.88 -30.50
CA LEU A 168 -17.40 -6.52 -31.18
C LEU A 168 -17.75 -7.88 -30.57
N GLY A 169 -16.75 -8.71 -30.27
CA GLY A 169 -16.95 -9.98 -29.59
C GLY A 169 -17.62 -9.81 -28.23
N LEU A 170 -17.20 -8.80 -27.48
CA LEU A 170 -17.77 -8.46 -26.18
C LEU A 170 -19.21 -7.97 -26.34
N ALA A 171 -19.47 -7.08 -27.29
CA ALA A 171 -20.83 -6.61 -27.57
C ALA A 171 -21.76 -7.78 -27.94
N SER A 172 -21.31 -8.70 -28.80
CA SER A 172 -22.07 -9.90 -29.15
C SER A 172 -22.38 -10.76 -27.93
N LEU A 173 -21.35 -11.08 -27.13
CA LEU A 173 -21.51 -11.87 -25.92
C LEU A 173 -22.48 -11.22 -24.91
N LEU A 174 -22.31 -9.93 -24.61
CA LEU A 174 -23.16 -9.22 -23.66
C LEU A 174 -24.62 -9.14 -24.11
N SER A 175 -24.87 -9.08 -25.41
CA SER A 175 -26.24 -9.11 -25.96
C SER A 175 -26.97 -10.44 -25.71
N GLU A 176 -26.22 -11.52 -25.49
CA GLU A 176 -26.72 -12.87 -25.19
C GLU A 176 -26.76 -13.16 -23.68
N LEU A 177 -26.56 -12.16 -22.82
CA LEU A 177 -26.54 -12.30 -21.35
C LEU A 177 -27.70 -11.56 -20.68
N PRO A 178 -28.97 -11.93 -20.94
CA PRO A 178 -30.14 -11.16 -20.52
C PRO A 178 -30.33 -11.10 -19.00
N ASN A 179 -29.71 -12.02 -18.25
CA ASN A 179 -29.82 -12.15 -16.80
C ASN A 179 -28.60 -11.60 -16.03
N LEU A 180 -27.65 -10.96 -16.73
CA LEU A 180 -26.44 -10.46 -16.10
C LEU A 180 -26.78 -9.32 -15.13
N ARG A 181 -26.32 -9.48 -13.88
CA ARG A 181 -26.51 -8.50 -12.78
C ARG A 181 -25.22 -7.80 -12.40
N VAL A 182 -24.09 -8.49 -12.55
CA VAL A 182 -22.77 -7.95 -12.23
C VAL A 182 -21.84 -8.21 -13.40
N PHE A 183 -21.31 -7.15 -13.99
CA PHE A 183 -20.28 -7.23 -15.01
C PHE A 183 -19.01 -6.58 -14.49
N SER A 184 -17.88 -7.26 -14.66
CA SER A 184 -16.57 -6.74 -14.34
C SER A 184 -15.63 -7.06 -15.48
N TRP A 185 -14.97 -6.04 -16.02
CA TRP A 185 -13.87 -6.22 -16.95
C TRP A 185 -12.56 -5.97 -16.21
N ARG A 186 -11.71 -6.99 -16.11
CA ARG A 186 -10.40 -6.90 -15.45
C ARG A 186 -9.32 -7.32 -16.41
N ASP A 187 -8.18 -6.64 -16.42
CA ASP A 187 -7.03 -7.14 -17.15
C ASP A 187 -6.27 -8.15 -16.28
N PRO A 188 -6.10 -9.40 -16.74
CA PRO A 188 -5.38 -10.41 -15.99
C PRO A 188 -3.90 -10.05 -15.75
N SER A 189 -3.35 -9.07 -16.48
CA SER A 189 -1.99 -8.57 -16.23
C SER A 189 -1.85 -7.75 -14.93
N ASP A 190 -2.96 -7.39 -14.28
CA ASP A 190 -2.99 -6.92 -12.89
C ASP A 190 -2.47 -7.97 -11.90
N MET A 191 -2.30 -9.23 -12.33
CA MET A 191 -1.65 -10.30 -11.56
C MET A 191 -0.13 -10.44 -11.80
N HIS A 192 0.59 -9.31 -11.84
CA HIS A 192 2.02 -9.19 -11.47
C HIS A 192 3.15 -9.37 -12.51
N ILE A 193 2.96 -9.69 -13.81
CA ILE A 193 4.11 -10.26 -14.56
C ILE A 193 4.63 -9.50 -15.79
N LEU A 194 3.92 -8.57 -16.43
CA LEU A 194 4.46 -7.92 -17.65
C LEU A 194 4.33 -6.39 -17.64
N ARG A 195 5.18 -5.77 -16.81
CA ARG A 195 5.59 -4.35 -16.87
C ARG A 195 6.32 -4.04 -18.19
N SER A 196 5.63 -4.10 -19.32
CA SER A 196 6.12 -3.39 -20.50
C SER A 196 5.40 -2.05 -20.51
N PRO A 197 6.11 -0.90 -20.44
CA PRO A 197 5.48 0.39 -20.63
C PRO A 197 4.91 0.40 -22.04
N ILE A 198 3.60 0.25 -22.14
CA ILE A 198 2.90 0.60 -23.37
C ILE A 198 2.78 2.11 -23.29
N ASP A 199 3.30 2.80 -24.30
CA ASP A 199 3.09 4.24 -24.42
C ASP A 199 1.58 4.50 -24.59
N PRO A 200 0.91 5.14 -23.61
CA PRO A 200 -0.53 5.41 -23.67
C PRO A 200 -0.91 6.24 -24.89
N ILE A 201 0.02 7.08 -25.37
CA ILE A 201 -0.17 7.95 -26.53
C ILE A 201 -0.36 7.10 -27.80
N SER A 202 0.32 5.96 -27.91
CA SER A 202 0.17 5.05 -29.05
C SER A 202 -1.20 4.35 -29.07
N LEU A 203 -1.80 4.11 -27.89
CA LEU A 203 -3.12 3.48 -27.79
C LEU A 203 -4.25 4.45 -28.13
N SER A 204 -4.20 5.70 -27.64
CA SER A 204 -5.27 6.70 -27.86
C SER A 204 -5.50 6.99 -29.35
N LEU A 205 -4.43 7.08 -30.15
CA LEU A 205 -4.52 7.26 -31.60
C LEU A 205 -5.25 6.10 -32.29
N GLN A 206 -5.15 4.87 -31.77
CA GLN A 206 -5.75 3.69 -32.39
C GLN A 206 -7.26 3.60 -32.11
N PHE A 207 -7.72 4.02 -30.93
CA PHE A 207 -9.13 3.91 -30.55
C PHE A 207 -10.07 4.83 -31.34
N SER A 208 -9.55 5.93 -31.88
CA SER A 208 -10.30 6.80 -32.79
C SER A 208 -10.87 6.04 -34.00
N LYS A 209 -10.22 4.93 -34.40
CA LYS A 209 -10.62 4.09 -35.54
C LYS A 209 -11.81 3.16 -35.26
N PHE A 210 -12.20 2.97 -33.99
CA PHE A 210 -13.24 2.02 -33.57
C PHE A 210 -14.53 2.72 -33.10
N SER A 211 -15.00 3.72 -33.84
CA SER A 211 -16.21 4.47 -33.46
C SER A 211 -17.47 3.60 -33.53
N GLU A 212 -17.60 2.74 -34.54
CA GLU A 212 -18.77 1.89 -34.74
C GLU A 212 -18.82 0.73 -33.73
N GLU A 213 -17.67 0.13 -33.40
CA GLU A 213 -17.54 -0.90 -32.38
C GLU A 213 -17.92 -0.34 -31.00
N ARG A 214 -17.47 0.88 -30.67
CA ARG A 214 -17.85 1.58 -29.44
C ARG A 214 -19.34 1.85 -29.37
N LYS A 215 -19.97 2.32 -30.46
CA LYS A 215 -21.42 2.52 -30.54
C LYS A 215 -22.19 1.23 -30.30
N LYS A 216 -21.76 0.12 -30.92
CA LYS A 216 -22.38 -1.20 -30.73
C LYS A 216 -22.26 -1.67 -29.29
N LEU A 217 -21.06 -1.57 -28.70
CA LEU A 217 -20.84 -1.95 -27.31
C LEU A 217 -21.68 -1.10 -26.35
N GLN A 218 -21.74 0.22 -26.58
CA GLN A 218 -22.55 1.14 -25.79
C GLN A 218 -24.05 0.81 -25.88
N ALA A 219 -24.56 0.49 -27.08
CA ALA A 219 -25.95 0.10 -27.28
C ALA A 219 -26.30 -1.17 -26.49
N VAL A 220 -25.38 -2.15 -26.46
CA VAL A 220 -25.57 -3.37 -25.68
C VAL A 220 -25.62 -3.08 -24.19
N PHE A 221 -24.69 -2.28 -23.65
CA PHE A 221 -24.72 -1.88 -22.23
C PHE A 221 -26.04 -1.21 -21.87
N LEU A 222 -26.51 -0.24 -22.66
CA LEU A 222 -27.81 0.43 -22.41
C LEU A 222 -28.99 -0.54 -22.42
N GLY A 223 -28.90 -1.63 -23.20
CA GLY A 223 -29.91 -2.69 -23.25
C GLY A 223 -29.95 -3.62 -22.03
N MET A 224 -28.94 -3.60 -21.15
CA MET A 224 -28.83 -4.54 -20.03
C MET A 224 -29.72 -4.17 -18.84
N ARG A 225 -30.99 -4.54 -18.91
CA ARG A 225 -32.03 -4.17 -17.91
C ARG A 225 -31.84 -4.75 -16.51
N LYS A 226 -31.04 -5.82 -16.37
CA LYS A 226 -30.81 -6.48 -15.07
C LYS A 226 -29.46 -6.14 -14.45
N LEU A 227 -28.62 -5.37 -15.14
CA LEU A 227 -27.29 -5.01 -14.66
C LEU A 227 -27.40 -4.02 -13.49
N VAL A 228 -26.83 -4.39 -12.34
CA VAL A 228 -26.86 -3.62 -11.09
C VAL A 228 -25.47 -3.10 -10.72
N GLU A 229 -24.42 -3.84 -11.07
CA GLU A 229 -23.03 -3.49 -10.77
C GLU A 229 -22.19 -3.60 -12.04
N LEU A 230 -21.46 -2.52 -12.32
CA LEU A 230 -20.60 -2.40 -13.48
C LEU A 230 -19.19 -2.03 -13.03
N LYS A 231 -18.19 -2.82 -13.44
CA LYS A 231 -16.79 -2.56 -13.12
C LYS A 231 -15.93 -2.57 -14.36
N PHE A 232 -15.07 -1.56 -14.47
CA PHE A 232 -14.07 -1.47 -15.51
C PHE A 232 -12.71 -1.29 -14.89
N TYR A 233 -11.79 -2.19 -15.18
CA TYR A 233 -10.38 -2.08 -14.84
C TYR A 233 -9.56 -2.19 -16.13
N SER A 234 -8.43 -1.49 -16.20
CA SER A 234 -7.45 -1.49 -17.31
C SER A 234 -7.84 -0.76 -18.62
N TYR A 235 -6.87 -0.68 -19.53
CA TYR A 235 -6.79 0.05 -20.81
C TYR A 235 -7.59 -0.56 -21.97
N PHE A 236 -8.54 -1.45 -21.72
CA PHE A 236 -9.36 -1.97 -22.83
C PHE A 236 -10.24 -0.89 -23.46
N PHE A 237 -10.61 0.09 -22.65
CA PHE A 237 -11.32 1.28 -23.10
C PHE A 237 -10.33 2.41 -23.34
N ASP A 238 -10.58 3.17 -24.40
CA ASP A 238 -9.89 4.43 -24.62
C ASP A 238 -10.08 5.36 -23.41
N PRO A 239 -9.03 6.03 -22.93
CA PRO A 239 -9.15 6.98 -21.82
C PRO A 239 -10.14 8.14 -22.05
N SER A 240 -10.63 8.36 -23.28
CA SER A 240 -11.69 9.32 -23.63
C SER A 240 -13.07 8.70 -23.82
N PHE A 241 -13.19 7.37 -23.82
CA PHE A 241 -14.47 6.69 -24.01
C PHE A 241 -15.15 6.38 -22.67
N PHE A 242 -16.16 7.18 -22.33
CA PHE A 242 -17.00 6.94 -21.18
C PHE A 242 -18.11 5.94 -21.55
N VAL A 243 -18.07 4.75 -20.94
CA VAL A 243 -19.16 3.79 -21.06
C VAL A 243 -20.31 4.24 -20.17
N ILE A 244 -21.40 4.66 -20.81
CA ILE A 244 -22.61 5.06 -20.12
C ILE A 244 -23.24 3.80 -19.49
N PRO A 245 -23.39 3.74 -18.16
CA PRO A 245 -24.02 2.61 -17.51
C PRO A 245 -25.53 2.57 -17.82
N PRO A 246 -26.15 1.39 -17.95
CA PRO A 246 -27.60 1.29 -18.04
C PRO A 246 -28.30 1.82 -16.78
N GLU A 247 -29.55 2.25 -16.94
CA GLU A 247 -30.35 2.91 -15.90
C GLU A 247 -30.53 2.11 -14.60
N ASN A 248 -30.31 0.80 -14.60
CA ASN A 248 -30.47 -0.05 -13.41
C ASN A 248 -29.20 -0.19 -12.57
N VAL A 249 -28.07 0.34 -13.06
CA VAL A 249 -26.78 0.27 -12.37
C VAL A 249 -26.82 1.14 -11.12
N ARG A 250 -26.52 0.50 -9.99
CA ARG A 250 -26.46 1.13 -8.67
C ARG A 250 -25.04 1.32 -8.16
N LYS A 251 -24.11 0.49 -8.64
CA LYS A 251 -22.69 0.57 -8.30
C LYS A 251 -21.85 0.60 -9.58
N LEU A 252 -21.02 1.64 -9.69
CA LEU A 252 -20.03 1.79 -10.74
C LEU A 252 -18.63 1.78 -10.11
N THR A 253 -17.79 0.82 -10.49
CA THR A 253 -16.37 0.81 -10.12
C THR A 253 -15.51 1.09 -11.34
N ILE A 254 -14.58 2.04 -11.21
CA ILE A 254 -13.74 2.50 -12.30
C ILE A 254 -12.28 2.46 -11.88
N GLY A 255 -11.51 1.60 -12.52
CA GLY A 255 -10.06 1.43 -12.35
C GLY A 255 -9.32 1.53 -13.68
N ILE A 256 -9.71 2.53 -14.49
CA ILE A 256 -9.03 2.91 -15.73
C ILE A 256 -8.41 4.30 -15.54
N GLU A 257 -7.48 4.71 -16.40
CA GLU A 257 -7.07 6.12 -16.45
C GLU A 257 -8.05 6.92 -17.31
N MET A 258 -8.44 8.14 -16.90
CA MET A 258 -9.44 8.95 -17.59
C MET A 258 -8.85 10.27 -18.08
N SER A 259 -9.15 10.64 -19.32
CA SER A 259 -8.80 11.94 -19.91
C SER A 259 -9.83 13.02 -19.58
N ASP A 260 -9.48 14.28 -19.83
CA ASP A 260 -10.40 15.43 -19.73
C ASP A 260 -11.75 15.18 -20.45
N SER A 261 -11.71 14.56 -21.64
CA SER A 261 -12.92 14.27 -22.42
C SER A 261 -13.84 13.25 -21.74
N TRP A 262 -13.24 12.25 -21.06
CA TRP A 262 -13.99 11.27 -20.31
C TRP A 262 -14.66 11.91 -19.10
N TRP A 263 -13.95 12.76 -18.35
CA TRP A 263 -14.52 13.46 -17.21
C TRP A 263 -15.66 14.39 -17.59
N ARG A 264 -15.55 15.09 -18.73
CA ARG A 264 -16.65 15.90 -19.26
C ARG A 264 -17.90 15.06 -19.59
N GLN A 265 -17.71 13.88 -20.17
CA GLN A 265 -18.82 12.97 -20.46
C GLN A 265 -19.46 12.44 -19.17
N PHE A 266 -18.64 11.97 -18.22
CA PHE A 266 -19.09 11.53 -16.89
C PHE A 266 -19.87 12.63 -16.15
N ALA A 267 -19.37 13.86 -16.18
CA ALA A 267 -20.01 15.03 -15.59
C ALA A 267 -21.37 15.35 -16.22
N SER A 268 -21.48 15.22 -17.54
CA SER A 268 -22.68 15.61 -18.28
C SER A 268 -23.85 14.63 -18.17
N TYR A 269 -23.57 13.37 -17.82
CA TYR A 269 -24.58 12.31 -17.91
C TYR A 269 -25.38 12.16 -16.62
N GLU A 270 -26.70 12.19 -16.73
CA GLU A 270 -27.62 12.06 -15.60
C GLU A 270 -27.79 10.59 -15.21
N MET A 271 -27.27 10.20 -14.04
CA MET A 271 -27.29 8.81 -13.54
C MET A 271 -28.06 8.72 -12.22
N THR A 272 -29.39 8.83 -12.26
CA THR A 272 -30.25 8.92 -11.06
C THR A 272 -30.29 7.66 -10.20
N SER A 273 -30.08 6.48 -10.81
CA SER A 273 -30.06 5.19 -10.10
C SER A 273 -28.73 4.87 -9.42
N LEU A 274 -27.68 5.64 -9.73
CA LEU A 274 -26.34 5.35 -9.27
C LEU A 274 -26.17 5.76 -7.81
N THR A 275 -26.07 4.78 -6.92
CA THR A 275 -25.95 5.01 -5.47
C THR A 275 -24.52 4.95 -4.97
N GLU A 276 -23.64 4.24 -5.68
CA GLU A 276 -22.25 4.04 -5.29
C GLU A 276 -21.32 4.23 -6.49
N VAL A 277 -20.29 5.06 -6.31
CA VAL A 277 -19.18 5.20 -7.24
C VAL A 277 -17.88 4.90 -6.50
N GLU A 278 -17.07 4.05 -7.10
CA GLU A 278 -15.78 3.63 -6.55
C GLU A 278 -14.71 3.85 -7.62
N ILE A 279 -13.67 4.61 -7.29
CA ILE A 279 -12.52 4.81 -8.17
C ILE A 279 -11.34 4.03 -7.59
N ASP A 280 -10.83 3.09 -8.37
CA ASP A 280 -9.81 2.12 -7.97
C ASP A 280 -8.65 2.11 -8.97
N ILE A 281 -7.82 3.14 -8.92
CA ILE A 281 -6.66 3.29 -9.81
C ILE A 281 -5.45 2.63 -9.14
N SER A 282 -5.45 1.29 -9.11
CA SER A 282 -4.45 0.51 -8.37
C SER A 282 -3.06 0.44 -9.03
N HIS A 283 -2.87 1.00 -10.22
CA HIS A 283 -1.65 0.80 -11.01
C HIS A 283 -0.95 2.12 -11.35
N TRP A 284 0.22 2.30 -10.75
CA TRP A 284 1.15 3.39 -11.08
C TRP A 284 1.83 3.07 -12.40
N SER A 285 1.09 3.18 -13.50
CA SER A 285 1.75 3.29 -14.79
C SER A 285 2.41 4.68 -14.82
N MET A 286 3.66 4.77 -15.28
CA MET A 286 4.39 6.05 -15.41
C MET A 286 3.85 6.90 -16.56
N SER A 287 2.54 6.84 -16.81
CA SER A 287 1.89 7.56 -17.89
C SER A 287 1.94 9.06 -17.58
N PRO A 288 2.43 9.89 -18.51
CA PRO A 288 2.41 11.33 -18.34
C PRO A 288 0.96 11.78 -18.13
N ASN A 289 0.74 12.61 -17.10
CA ASN A 289 -0.54 13.17 -16.66
C ASN A 289 -1.57 13.29 -17.80
N LEU A 290 -2.52 12.35 -17.86
CA LEU A 290 -3.62 12.38 -18.85
C LEU A 290 -4.64 13.49 -18.58
N LEU A 291 -4.59 14.06 -17.37
CA LEU A 291 -5.31 15.28 -17.03
C LEU A 291 -4.43 16.49 -17.28
N SER A 292 -5.02 17.49 -17.91
CA SER A 292 -4.41 18.82 -17.92
C SER A 292 -4.23 19.29 -16.46
N PRO A 293 -3.08 19.86 -16.06
CA PRO A 293 -2.82 20.27 -14.68
C PRO A 293 -3.88 21.21 -14.08
N ASP A 294 -4.55 21.98 -14.93
CA ASP A 294 -5.59 22.95 -14.54
C ASP A 294 -7.02 22.43 -14.82
N PHE A 295 -7.19 21.14 -15.13
CA PHE A 295 -8.50 20.58 -15.44
C PHE A 295 -9.41 20.57 -14.22
N ARG A 296 -10.61 21.13 -14.39
CA ARG A 296 -11.70 21.14 -13.40
C ARG A 296 -12.99 20.67 -14.05
N ILE A 297 -13.77 19.90 -13.30
CA ILE A 297 -15.04 19.35 -13.78
C ILE A 297 -16.17 20.39 -13.74
N GLY A 298 -16.13 21.29 -12.75
CA GLY A 298 -17.06 22.42 -12.53
C GLY A 298 -18.42 22.03 -11.96
N ASP A 299 -19.04 20.98 -12.51
CA ASP A 299 -20.32 20.44 -12.03
C ASP A 299 -20.53 18.99 -12.49
N VAL A 300 -21.48 18.29 -11.87
CA VAL A 300 -21.87 16.93 -12.25
C VAL A 300 -23.38 16.77 -12.30
N ALA A 301 -23.89 16.07 -13.30
CA ALA A 301 -25.32 15.76 -13.46
C ALA A 301 -25.77 14.56 -12.61
N ILE A 302 -24.83 13.83 -12.01
CA ILE A 302 -25.10 12.66 -11.18
C ILE A 302 -25.87 13.07 -9.92
N THR A 303 -27.00 12.42 -9.68
CA THR A 303 -27.84 12.60 -8.50
C THR A 303 -28.16 11.26 -7.83
N GLY A 304 -28.58 11.27 -6.56
CA GLY A 304 -28.94 10.06 -5.82
C GLY A 304 -27.75 9.27 -5.22
N LEU A 305 -26.52 9.75 -5.40
CA LEU A 305 -25.31 9.12 -4.87
C LEU A 305 -25.32 9.14 -3.33
N LYS A 306 -24.99 7.98 -2.75
CA LYS A 306 -24.90 7.77 -1.29
C LYS A 306 -23.47 7.50 -0.85
N LYS A 307 -22.65 6.94 -1.75
CA LYS A 307 -21.26 6.59 -1.46
C LYS A 307 -20.37 6.94 -2.64
N PHE A 308 -19.27 7.61 -2.33
CA PHE A 308 -18.15 7.82 -3.23
C PHE A 308 -16.90 7.37 -2.48
N SER A 309 -16.03 6.60 -3.13
CA SER A 309 -14.77 6.16 -2.51
C SER A 309 -13.66 6.10 -3.54
N ILE A 310 -12.49 6.57 -3.14
CA ILE A 310 -11.23 6.46 -3.89
C ILE A 310 -10.34 5.49 -3.11
N LEU A 311 -9.94 4.39 -3.74
CA LEU A 311 -9.12 3.37 -3.08
C LEU A 311 -7.61 3.65 -3.21
N HIS A 312 -7.19 4.33 -4.28
CA HIS A 312 -5.78 4.56 -4.62
C HIS A 312 -5.56 5.92 -5.29
N SER A 313 -4.45 6.60 -4.95
CA SER A 313 -3.86 7.84 -5.50
C SER A 313 -4.80 8.87 -6.17
N ASP A 314 -4.89 10.07 -5.57
CA ASP A 314 -5.72 11.19 -6.06
C ASP A 314 -5.18 11.87 -7.34
N LEU A 315 -3.98 11.53 -7.82
CA LEU A 315 -3.28 12.23 -8.91
C LEU A 315 -4.01 12.26 -10.28
N PHE A 316 -5.04 11.42 -10.47
CA PHE A 316 -5.79 11.31 -11.74
C PHE A 316 -7.24 11.77 -11.60
N LEU A 317 -7.56 12.50 -10.54
CA LEU A 317 -8.88 13.03 -10.28
C LEU A 317 -8.90 14.55 -10.48
N PRO A 318 -9.96 15.11 -11.08
CA PRO A 318 -10.17 16.55 -11.02
C PRO A 318 -10.26 16.99 -9.55
N ASP A 319 -9.53 18.05 -9.18
CA ASP A 319 -9.45 18.55 -7.80
C ASP A 319 -10.83 18.89 -7.21
N ASP A 320 -11.79 19.27 -8.06
CA ASP A 320 -13.14 19.68 -7.69
C ASP A 320 -14.19 18.57 -7.79
N LEU A 321 -13.80 17.33 -8.12
CA LEU A 321 -14.72 16.21 -8.31
C LEU A 321 -15.55 15.89 -7.06
N GLU A 322 -14.90 15.70 -5.91
CA GLU A 322 -15.56 15.36 -4.65
C GLU A 322 -16.57 16.44 -4.23
N GLU A 323 -16.19 17.71 -4.36
CA GLU A 323 -17.04 18.86 -4.03
C GLU A 323 -18.26 18.92 -4.96
N CYS A 324 -18.05 18.77 -6.27
CA CYS A 324 -19.12 18.76 -7.26
C CYS A 324 -20.13 17.63 -6.98
N LEU A 325 -19.64 16.42 -6.68
CA LEU A 325 -20.48 15.28 -6.31
C LEU A 325 -21.26 15.56 -5.03
N ALA A 326 -20.61 16.06 -3.97
CA ALA A 326 -21.27 16.36 -2.70
C ALA A 326 -22.35 17.43 -2.83
N ARG A 327 -22.09 18.50 -3.59
CA ARG A 327 -23.04 19.59 -3.86
C ARG A 327 -24.33 19.09 -4.49
N ARG A 328 -24.24 18.11 -5.39
CA ARG A 328 -25.36 17.53 -6.13
C ARG A 328 -26.03 16.35 -5.41
N ASN A 329 -25.37 15.74 -4.42
CA ASN A 329 -25.80 14.51 -3.78
C ASN A 329 -25.88 14.64 -2.25
N LYS A 330 -27.05 15.09 -1.75
CA LYS A 330 -27.31 15.27 -0.31
C LYS A 330 -27.06 14.00 0.53
N GLY A 331 -27.26 12.81 -0.06
CA GLY A 331 -27.00 11.54 0.62
C GLY A 331 -25.51 11.26 0.85
N TYR A 332 -24.63 11.79 -0.02
CA TYR A 332 -23.17 11.67 0.09
C TYR A 332 -22.55 12.81 0.90
N LEU A 333 -23.18 13.99 0.96
CA LEU A 333 -22.66 15.19 1.63
C LEU A 333 -22.11 14.94 3.05
N PRO A 334 -22.78 14.19 3.96
CA PRO A 334 -22.21 13.93 5.29
C PRO A 334 -20.88 13.18 5.27
N GLN A 335 -20.74 12.20 4.36
CA GLN A 335 -19.50 11.45 4.18
C GLN A 335 -18.41 12.35 3.61
N TYR A 336 -18.72 13.16 2.59
CA TYR A 336 -17.78 14.14 2.04
C TYR A 336 -17.27 15.13 3.10
N LEU A 337 -18.17 15.73 3.89
CA LEU A 337 -17.77 16.68 4.94
C LEU A 337 -16.83 16.02 5.96
N ARG A 338 -17.13 14.77 6.34
CA ARG A 338 -16.27 14.00 7.23
C ARG A 338 -14.91 13.70 6.62
N ASP A 339 -14.86 13.27 5.36
CA ASP A 339 -13.61 12.94 4.67
C ASP A 339 -12.76 14.20 4.43
N SER A 340 -13.39 15.33 4.08
CA SER A 340 -12.74 16.64 3.96
C SER A 340 -12.16 17.13 5.30
N ALA A 341 -12.95 17.05 6.37
CA ALA A 341 -12.50 17.36 7.73
C ALA A 341 -11.34 16.45 8.16
N ARG A 342 -11.38 15.16 7.79
CA ARG A 342 -10.30 14.21 8.05
C ARG A 342 -9.03 14.54 7.26
N LYS A 343 -9.13 14.86 5.96
CA LYS A 343 -8.00 15.34 5.14
C LYS A 343 -7.38 16.60 5.75
N ARG A 344 -8.22 17.54 6.22
CA ARG A 344 -7.76 18.75 6.90
C ARG A 344 -7.06 18.44 8.23
N ALA A 345 -7.59 17.53 9.04
CA ALA A 345 -6.97 17.07 10.28
C ALA A 345 -5.58 16.43 10.03
N HIS A 346 -5.46 15.58 9.00
CA HIS A 346 -4.17 15.05 8.56
C HIS A 346 -3.19 16.16 8.20
N LYS A 347 -3.61 17.12 7.38
CA LYS A 347 -2.77 18.27 7.00
C LYS A 347 -2.30 19.09 8.21
N ILE A 348 -3.17 19.34 9.19
CA ILE A 348 -2.80 20.03 10.44
C ILE A 348 -1.71 19.24 11.19
N LEU A 349 -1.86 17.92 11.32
CA LEU A 349 -0.87 17.07 11.98
C LEU A 349 0.45 16.99 11.21
N ASP A 350 0.39 16.93 9.87
CA ASP A 350 1.58 16.90 9.02
C ASP A 350 2.35 18.22 9.09
N GLU A 351 1.65 19.36 9.07
CA GLU A 351 2.25 20.70 9.26
C GLU A 351 2.80 20.91 10.69
N SER A 352 2.21 20.24 11.69
CA SER A 352 2.62 20.34 13.10
C SER A 352 3.75 19.39 13.48
N SER A 353 3.85 18.24 12.81
CA SER A 353 4.88 17.22 13.06
C SER A 353 6.32 17.74 12.98
N PRO A 354 6.75 18.50 11.95
CA PRO A 354 8.11 19.04 11.91
C PRO A 354 8.34 20.12 12.98
N LYS A 355 7.31 20.91 13.33
CA LYS A 355 7.40 21.88 14.43
C LYS A 355 7.64 21.18 15.76
N LEU A 356 6.91 20.09 16.00
CA LEU A 356 7.06 19.26 17.19
C LEU A 356 8.46 18.61 17.24
N ALA A 357 8.95 18.10 16.10
CA ALA A 357 10.29 17.53 16.01
C ALA A 357 11.39 18.58 16.26
N GLY A 358 11.25 19.78 15.70
CA GLY A 358 12.16 20.89 15.96
C GLY A 358 12.15 21.32 17.43
N HIS A 359 10.97 21.37 18.05
CA HIS A 359 10.83 21.65 19.47
C HIS A 359 11.44 20.55 20.35
N ALA A 360 11.27 19.28 19.96
CA ALA A 360 11.83 18.13 20.65
C ALA A 360 13.36 18.17 20.62
N SER A 361 13.95 18.50 19.47
CA SER A 361 15.39 18.72 19.33
C SER A 361 15.85 19.89 20.19
N TYR A 362 15.12 21.00 20.19
CA TYR A 362 15.44 22.17 21.00
C TYR A 362 15.51 21.86 22.49
N VAL A 363 14.50 21.16 23.04
CA VAL A 363 14.47 20.77 24.45
C VAL A 363 15.55 19.73 24.78
N SER A 364 15.84 18.83 23.83
CA SER A 364 16.90 17.83 24.00
C SER A 364 18.27 18.49 24.10
N ASP A 365 18.62 19.36 23.15
CA ASP A 365 19.89 20.11 23.14
C ASP A 365 20.06 20.90 24.46
N ALA A 366 18.94 21.44 24.97
CA ALA A 366 18.95 22.23 26.18
C ALA A 366 19.26 21.43 27.43
N LEU A 367 18.61 20.29 27.59
CA LEU A 367 18.81 19.43 28.73
C LEU A 367 20.10 18.62 28.62
N GLU A 368 20.57 18.31 27.41
CA GLU A 368 21.83 17.61 27.20
C GLU A 368 22.99 18.41 27.83
N SER A 369 23.02 19.73 27.62
CA SER A 369 24.03 20.61 28.21
C SER A 369 23.98 20.59 29.75
N GLU A 370 22.77 20.63 30.33
CA GLU A 370 22.57 20.60 31.78
C GLU A 370 22.96 19.23 32.39
N TYR A 371 22.56 18.14 31.74
CA TYR A 371 22.81 16.80 32.23
C TYR A 371 24.26 16.37 32.02
N VAL A 372 24.91 16.79 30.94
CA VAL A 372 26.38 16.63 30.81
C VAL A 372 27.07 17.28 32.00
N ALA A 373 26.71 18.51 32.37
CA ALA A 373 27.28 19.17 33.55
C ALA A 373 26.99 18.41 34.86
N LYS A 374 25.77 17.88 35.03
CA LYS A 374 25.40 17.06 36.22
C LYS A 374 26.18 15.74 36.31
N ILE A 375 26.32 15.01 35.21
CA ILE A 375 27.06 13.74 35.19
C ILE A 375 28.54 14.02 35.49
N VAL A 376 29.10 15.11 34.95
CA VAL A 376 30.49 15.52 35.20
C VAL A 376 30.70 15.83 36.67
N ALA A 377 29.76 16.54 37.29
CA ALA A 377 29.81 16.87 38.71
C ALA A 377 29.66 15.64 39.63
N SER A 378 28.96 14.58 39.19
CA SER A 378 28.73 13.38 39.99
C SER A 378 28.63 12.10 39.15
N PRO A 379 29.74 11.46 38.76
CA PRO A 379 29.71 10.36 37.78
C PRO A 379 29.02 9.06 38.24
N LYS A 380 28.64 8.94 39.53
CA LYS A 380 28.23 7.67 40.16
C LYS A 380 26.71 7.46 40.30
N SER A 381 25.86 8.37 39.84
CA SER A 381 24.40 8.15 39.92
C SER A 381 23.92 7.25 38.79
N GLU A 382 23.25 6.15 39.12
CA GLU A 382 22.62 5.26 38.14
C GLU A 382 21.28 5.81 37.59
N ASN A 383 20.76 6.90 38.15
CA ASN A 383 19.42 7.43 37.82
C ASN A 383 19.39 8.51 36.73
N TYR A 384 20.52 8.92 36.17
CA TYR A 384 20.57 10.04 35.21
C TYR A 384 19.65 9.88 34.01
N ARG A 385 19.48 8.66 33.52
CA ARG A 385 18.57 8.37 32.41
C ARG A 385 17.11 8.67 32.77
N ARG A 386 16.65 8.22 33.94
CA ARG A 386 15.27 8.46 34.39
C ARG A 386 15.03 9.94 34.68
N GLU A 387 15.99 10.58 35.34
CA GLU A 387 15.93 12.02 35.64
C GLU A 387 15.91 12.85 34.35
N PHE A 388 16.77 12.54 33.37
CA PHE A 388 16.80 13.20 32.07
C PHE A 388 15.46 13.06 31.36
N VAL A 389 14.87 11.87 31.32
CA VAL A 389 13.59 11.62 30.65
C VAL A 389 12.45 12.39 31.32
N GLN A 390 12.42 12.43 32.65
CA GLN A 390 11.41 13.20 33.40
C GLN A 390 11.59 14.71 33.20
N ALA A 391 12.84 15.19 33.24
CA ALA A 391 13.15 16.58 32.97
C ALA A 391 12.82 16.97 31.53
N TYR A 392 13.10 16.09 30.57
CA TYR A 392 12.75 16.24 29.16
C TYR A 392 11.25 16.33 28.95
N ALA A 393 10.49 15.36 29.46
CA ALA A 393 9.04 15.37 29.36
C ALA A 393 8.42 16.62 30.01
N SER A 394 8.93 17.01 31.19
CA SER A 394 8.47 18.20 31.91
C SER A 394 8.80 19.49 31.16
N ALA A 395 10.05 19.67 30.74
CA ALA A 395 10.51 20.83 30.00
C ALA A 395 9.74 20.96 28.70
N PHE A 396 9.64 19.87 27.94
CA PHE A 396 8.91 19.83 26.68
C PHE A 396 7.43 20.16 26.81
N MET A 397 6.74 19.64 27.83
CA MET A 397 5.33 19.98 28.05
C MET A 397 5.15 21.42 28.52
N SER A 398 6.03 21.94 29.37
CA SER A 398 5.99 23.32 29.84
C SER A 398 6.27 24.32 28.72
N SER A 399 7.19 23.98 27.83
CA SER A 399 7.61 24.82 26.70
C SER A 399 6.63 24.80 25.54
N PHE A 400 5.89 23.71 25.39
CA PHE A 400 4.85 23.59 24.39
C PHE A 400 3.55 24.33 24.80
N THR A 401 3.35 24.55 26.10
CA THR A 401 2.15 25.19 26.66
C THR A 401 2.36 26.63 27.15
N GLY A 402 3.57 27.18 27.07
CA GLY A 402 3.90 28.54 27.53
C GLY A 402 4.96 29.25 26.68
N ASP A 403 5.03 30.58 26.82
CA ASP A 403 6.04 31.43 26.20
C ASP A 403 7.42 31.16 26.81
N ILE A 404 8.21 30.28 26.19
CA ILE A 404 9.65 30.27 26.44
C ILE A 404 10.24 31.54 25.84
N ASP A 405 10.95 32.31 26.67
CA ASP A 405 11.81 33.38 26.22
C ASP A 405 12.95 32.81 25.35
N ARG A 406 12.67 32.75 24.05
CA ARG A 406 13.55 32.24 23.02
C ARG A 406 14.85 33.05 22.93
N SER A 407 14.88 34.29 23.44
CA SER A 407 16.00 35.21 23.30
C SER A 407 17.15 34.89 24.27
N SER A 408 16.87 34.64 25.55
CA SER A 408 17.90 34.23 26.52
C SER A 408 18.55 32.90 26.16
N TRP A 409 17.80 31.98 25.54
CA TRP A 409 18.30 30.66 25.18
C TRP A 409 19.14 30.65 23.89
N ILE A 410 18.78 31.46 22.87
CA ILE A 410 19.60 31.66 21.68
C ILE A 410 20.98 32.20 22.08
N SER A 411 21.03 33.13 23.04
CA SER A 411 22.28 33.67 23.58
C SER A 411 23.12 32.56 24.23
N ALA A 412 22.54 31.75 25.11
CA ALA A 412 23.25 30.65 25.76
C ALA A 412 23.78 29.60 24.77
N ARG A 413 23.01 29.28 23.70
CA ARG A 413 23.45 28.37 22.63
C ARG A 413 24.60 28.95 21.80
N GLN A 414 24.57 30.25 21.51
CA GLN A 414 25.67 30.94 20.84
C GLN A 414 26.93 30.90 21.70
N ASP A 415 26.82 31.15 23.00
CA ASP A 415 27.94 31.09 23.94
C ASP A 415 28.51 29.66 24.04
N ALA A 416 27.65 28.64 24.12
CA ALA A 416 28.07 27.24 24.13
C ALA A 416 28.75 26.80 22.82
N ASN A 417 28.25 27.25 21.66
CA ASN A 417 28.89 26.98 20.37
C ASN A 417 30.24 27.70 20.23
N ILE A 418 30.34 28.95 20.71
CA ILE A 418 31.60 29.69 20.76
C ILE A 418 32.61 28.94 21.64
N LEU A 419 32.16 28.40 22.77
CA LEU A 419 32.98 27.60 23.66
C LEU A 419 33.42 26.31 22.96
N LEU A 420 32.50 25.54 22.37
CA LEU A 420 32.79 24.31 21.63
C LEU A 420 33.84 24.53 20.55
N VAL A 421 33.68 25.58 19.71
CA VAL A 421 34.64 25.91 18.64
C VAL A 421 36.02 26.25 19.22
N LYS A 422 36.07 27.03 20.31
CA LYS A 422 37.32 27.35 21.00
C LYS A 422 37.99 26.11 21.58
N THR A 423 37.22 25.24 22.25
CA THR A 423 37.71 24.02 22.88
C THR A 423 38.18 23.00 21.85
N SER A 424 37.45 22.80 20.75
CA SER A 424 37.87 21.93 19.64
C SER A 424 39.19 22.38 19.01
N LYS A 425 39.34 23.68 18.74
CA LYS A 425 40.58 24.25 18.19
C LYS A 425 41.77 24.08 19.15
N TYR A 426 41.52 24.23 20.44
CA TYR A 426 42.53 23.98 21.48
C TYR A 426 42.94 22.50 21.53
N PHE A 427 41.98 21.58 21.51
CA PHE A 427 42.24 20.13 21.45
C PHE A 427 43.04 19.71 20.23
N GLU A 428 42.69 20.22 19.05
CA GLU A 428 43.46 19.97 17.84
C GLU A 428 44.91 20.45 17.99
N THR A 429 45.11 21.62 18.61
CA THR A 429 46.45 22.17 18.88
C THR A 429 47.26 21.31 19.85
N VAL A 430 46.63 20.84 20.94
CA VAL A 430 47.27 19.97 21.94
C VAL A 430 47.61 18.61 21.33
N LEU A 431 46.69 18.01 20.57
CA LEU A 431 46.92 16.74 19.90
C LEU A 431 48.05 16.84 18.87
N LEU A 432 48.08 17.90 18.06
CA LEU A 432 49.16 18.15 17.09
C LEU A 432 50.52 18.28 17.78
N ARG A 433 50.58 18.99 18.92
CA ARG A 433 51.81 19.13 19.70
C ARG A 433 52.30 17.79 20.25
N ILE A 434 51.40 17.00 20.84
CA ILE A 434 51.75 15.66 21.35
C ILE A 434 52.25 14.77 20.20
N MET A 435 51.54 14.77 19.08
CA MET A 435 51.94 13.99 17.90
C MET A 435 53.30 14.41 17.38
N GLN A 436 53.61 15.71 17.32
CA GLN A 436 54.93 16.21 16.92
C GLN A 436 56.04 15.79 17.90
N GLU A 437 55.79 15.90 19.21
CA GLU A 437 56.78 15.48 20.22
C GLU A 437 57.08 13.97 20.15
N VAL A 438 56.06 13.13 19.96
CA VAL A 438 56.27 11.68 19.79
C VAL A 438 56.87 11.39 18.40
N GLU A 439 56.50 12.12 17.36
CA GLU A 439 57.08 11.99 16.02
C GLU A 439 58.59 12.27 16.04
N ASP A 440 59.04 13.35 16.70
CA ASP A 440 60.45 13.69 16.81
C ASP A 440 61.24 12.63 17.59
N LEU A 441 60.65 12.08 18.65
CA LEU A 441 61.22 10.96 19.40
C LEU A 441 61.42 9.73 18.48
N TYR A 442 60.42 9.41 17.67
CA TYR A 442 60.50 8.26 16.77
C TYR A 442 61.41 8.52 15.58
N ARG A 443 61.48 9.74 15.04
CA ARG A 443 62.48 10.15 14.03
C ARG A 443 63.90 9.95 14.54
N ALA A 444 64.17 10.32 15.80
CA ALA A 444 65.47 10.08 16.43
C ALA A 444 65.77 8.58 16.59
N LYS A 445 64.78 7.77 17.00
CA LYS A 445 64.91 6.30 17.06
C LYS A 445 65.18 5.70 15.67
N PHE A 446 64.50 6.16 14.62
CA PHE A 446 64.71 5.70 13.24
C PHE A 446 66.09 6.05 12.71
N ALA A 447 66.60 7.25 12.99
CA ALA A 447 67.96 7.65 12.63
C ALA A 447 69.04 6.76 13.29
N GLN A 448 68.70 6.07 14.38
CA GLN A 448 69.56 5.11 15.08
C GLN A 448 69.38 3.66 14.59
N GLY A 449 68.63 3.44 13.51
CA GLY A 449 68.49 2.14 12.86
C GLY A 449 67.34 1.28 13.36
N LEU A 450 66.41 1.83 14.16
CA LEU A 450 65.17 1.12 14.52
C LEU A 450 64.34 0.88 13.25
N GLN A 451 63.73 -0.30 13.08
CA GLN A 451 62.86 -0.58 11.93
C GLN A 451 61.37 -0.31 12.26
N PHE A 452 60.63 0.20 11.27
CA PHE A 452 59.20 0.45 11.41
C PHE A 452 58.45 -0.88 11.27
N ASN A 453 57.71 -1.28 12.29
CA ASN A 453 56.85 -2.45 12.31
C ASN A 453 55.58 -2.15 13.13
N ASP A 454 54.62 -3.07 13.11
CA ASP A 454 53.34 -2.91 13.80
C ASP A 454 53.49 -2.66 15.32
N GLN A 455 54.56 -3.19 15.92
CA GLN A 455 54.87 -2.95 17.33
C GLN A 455 55.30 -1.51 17.60
N SER A 456 56.11 -0.92 16.71
CA SER A 456 56.52 0.49 16.78
C SER A 456 55.34 1.45 16.56
N GLU A 457 54.38 1.08 15.71
CA GLU A 457 53.14 1.87 15.54
C GLU A 457 52.27 1.84 16.80
N GLN A 458 52.10 0.66 17.41
CA GLN A 458 51.34 0.53 18.66
C GLN A 458 52.01 1.30 19.81
N GLU A 459 53.33 1.21 19.93
CA GLU A 459 54.10 1.94 20.95
C GLU A 459 53.99 3.47 20.76
N PHE A 460 53.97 3.97 19.50
CA PHE A 460 53.73 5.38 19.20
C PHE A 460 52.34 5.84 19.66
N ARG A 461 51.30 5.03 19.40
CA ARG A 461 49.92 5.33 19.83
C ARG A 461 49.80 5.33 21.35
N ASP A 462 50.42 4.35 22.00
CA ASP A 462 50.40 4.23 23.46
C ASP A 462 51.12 5.40 24.14
N GLN A 463 52.24 5.88 23.58
CA GLN A 463 52.95 7.06 24.09
C GLN A 463 52.22 8.38 23.83
N CYS A 464 51.58 8.54 22.67
CA CYS A 464 50.68 9.68 22.45
C CYS A 464 49.54 9.69 23.48
N TRP A 465 48.98 8.51 23.76
CA TRP A 465 47.91 8.33 24.73
C TRP A 465 48.38 8.61 26.16
N GLU A 466 49.55 8.11 26.55
CA GLU A 466 50.15 8.35 27.86
C GLU A 466 50.44 9.84 28.08
N LYS A 467 51.05 10.52 27.10
CA LYS A 467 51.28 11.98 27.15
C LYS A 467 49.98 12.77 27.26
N LEU A 468 48.94 12.38 26.51
CA LEU A 468 47.62 13.00 26.60
C LEU A 468 47.01 12.83 28.00
N ASN A 469 47.19 11.67 28.63
CA ASN A 469 46.72 11.43 30.00
C ASN A 469 47.53 12.21 31.04
N ASN A 470 48.85 12.33 30.86
CA ASN A 470 49.74 13.03 31.79
C ASN A 470 49.57 14.56 31.74
N LEU A 471 49.18 15.13 30.60
CA LEU A 471 48.83 16.55 30.46
C LEU A 471 47.68 16.96 31.40
N GLY A 472 46.75 16.04 31.71
CA GLY A 472 45.68 16.27 32.68
C GLY A 472 46.17 16.38 34.15
N GLU A 473 47.39 15.93 34.44
CA GLU A 473 47.98 15.98 35.78
C GLU A 473 48.95 17.16 35.97
N THR A 474 49.69 17.55 34.93
CA THR A 474 50.68 18.64 34.99
C THR A 474 50.08 20.05 34.82
N ASP A 475 49.00 20.22 34.05
CA ASP A 475 48.41 21.55 33.77
C ASP A 475 47.38 22.03 34.80
N LYS A 476 47.31 21.39 35.99
CA LYS A 476 46.45 21.85 37.09
C LYS A 476 46.78 23.27 37.60
N TYR A 477 47.91 23.85 37.22
CA TYR A 477 48.39 25.13 37.75
C TYR A 477 48.37 26.33 36.80
N GLU A 478 48.19 26.16 35.48
CA GLU A 478 48.21 27.30 34.55
C GLU A 478 46.89 27.61 33.83
N TYR A 479 45.98 26.65 33.69
CA TYR A 479 44.66 26.92 33.09
C TYR A 479 43.56 26.22 33.88
N GLY A 480 42.73 27.01 34.58
CA GLY A 480 41.58 26.55 35.37
C GLY A 480 40.44 25.91 34.58
N ASP A 481 40.70 25.37 33.38
CA ASP A 481 39.72 24.85 32.44
C ASP A 481 39.98 23.38 32.01
N ALA A 482 40.79 22.65 32.78
CA ALA A 482 40.95 21.18 32.63
C ALA A 482 39.61 20.42 32.81
N SER A 483 38.59 21.06 33.39
CA SER A 483 37.21 20.57 33.44
C SER A 483 36.60 20.40 32.04
N ALA A 484 36.93 21.25 31.07
CA ALA A 484 36.43 21.16 29.70
C ALA A 484 37.03 19.96 28.94
N LEU A 485 38.24 19.55 29.29
CA LEU A 485 38.93 18.37 28.72
C LEU A 485 38.33 17.04 29.22
N LEU A 486 37.95 16.97 30.49
CA LEU A 486 37.21 15.83 31.05
C LEU A 486 35.81 15.70 30.42
N ASN A 487 35.17 16.83 30.09
CA ASN A 487 33.86 16.84 29.41
C ASN A 487 33.92 16.18 28.03
N THR A 488 35.00 16.36 27.26
CA THR A 488 35.13 15.74 25.93
C THR A 488 35.32 14.22 26.01
N ARG A 489 36.01 13.73 27.06
CA ARG A 489 36.15 12.28 27.37
C ARG A 489 34.81 11.67 27.79
N MET A 490 34.04 12.38 28.60
CA MET A 490 32.70 11.94 28.98
C MET A 490 31.70 11.97 27.84
N VAL A 491 31.74 12.96 26.95
CA VAL A 491 30.89 13.02 25.74
C VAL A 491 31.21 11.84 24.80
N ARG A 492 32.48 11.40 24.71
CA ARG A 492 32.87 10.22 23.90
C ARG A 492 32.45 8.90 24.54
N GLU A 493 32.62 8.73 25.85
CA GLU A 493 32.13 7.56 26.59
C GLU A 493 30.59 7.50 26.58
N LEU A 494 29.89 8.62 26.76
CA LEU A 494 28.43 8.72 26.61
C LEU A 494 27.98 8.40 25.19
N ALA A 495 28.70 8.82 24.15
CA ALA A 495 28.40 8.45 22.77
C ALA A 495 28.60 6.93 22.52
N ILE A 496 29.63 6.32 23.11
CA ILE A 496 29.89 4.87 23.02
C ILE A 496 28.85 4.05 23.81
N VAL A 497 28.45 4.50 25.01
CA VAL A 497 27.34 3.92 25.78
C VAL A 497 26.03 4.09 25.01
N SER A 498 25.78 5.25 24.42
CA SER A 498 24.59 5.51 23.58
C SER A 498 24.56 4.62 22.35
N GLU A 499 25.70 4.33 21.70
CA GLU A 499 25.79 3.45 20.53
C GLU A 499 25.59 1.96 20.90
N ARG A 500 26.08 1.54 22.07
CA ARG A 500 25.87 0.19 22.63
C ARG A 500 24.42 -0.02 23.06
N GLU A 501 23.79 0.99 23.67
CA GLU A 501 22.37 0.99 24.01
C GLU A 501 21.47 1.11 22.77
N LEU A 502 21.85 1.88 21.76
CA LEU A 502 21.19 1.91 20.45
C LEU A 502 21.25 0.55 19.75
N LYS A 503 22.39 -0.17 19.83
CA LYS A 503 22.52 -1.56 19.35
C LYS A 503 21.69 -2.56 20.18
N SER A 504 21.44 -2.29 21.45
CA SER A 504 20.51 -3.05 22.31
C SER A 504 19.04 -2.75 21.96
N LEU A 505 18.68 -1.51 21.65
CA LEU A 505 17.39 -1.08 21.09
C LEU A 505 17.12 -1.73 19.72
N VAL A 506 18.15 -1.99 18.92
CA VAL A 506 18.07 -2.78 17.68
C VAL A 506 17.75 -4.27 17.96
N HIS A 507 18.09 -4.82 19.14
CA HIS A 507 17.60 -6.14 19.56
C HIS A 507 16.15 -6.10 20.10
N GLN A 508 15.63 -4.92 20.46
CA GLN A 508 14.23 -4.67 20.83
C GLN A 508 13.31 -4.34 19.64
N LEU A 509 13.65 -4.74 18.41
CA LEU A 509 12.82 -4.54 17.20
C LEU A 509 11.34 -5.02 17.33
N ARG A 510 11.03 -5.93 18.27
CA ARG A 510 9.63 -6.28 18.62
C ARG A 510 8.87 -5.12 19.27
N ASP A 511 9.53 -4.33 20.12
CA ASP A 511 8.95 -3.16 20.76
C ASP A 511 8.80 -1.99 19.79
N VAL A 512 9.71 -1.83 18.82
CA VAL A 512 9.54 -0.80 17.75
C VAL A 512 8.23 -0.98 16.98
N LYS A 513 7.84 -2.23 16.66
CA LYS A 513 6.54 -2.51 16.01
C LYS A 513 5.36 -2.20 16.93
N LYS A 514 5.47 -2.48 18.23
CA LYS A 514 4.44 -2.16 19.24
C LYS A 514 4.29 -0.65 19.42
N LEU A 515 5.40 0.07 19.51
CA LEU A 515 5.48 1.54 19.60
C LEU A 515 4.95 2.20 18.34
N GLY A 516 5.27 1.66 17.15
CA GLY A 516 4.68 2.09 15.88
C GLY A 516 3.16 2.00 15.92
N LYS A 517 2.60 0.86 16.36
CA LYS A 517 1.15 0.70 16.51
C LYS A 517 0.53 1.68 17.53
N GLN A 518 1.20 1.93 18.65
CA GLN A 518 0.72 2.88 19.66
C GLN A 518 0.75 4.33 19.15
N ARG A 519 1.83 4.72 18.47
CA ARG A 519 1.94 6.01 17.78
C ARG A 519 0.82 6.18 16.75
N ASP A 520 0.61 5.17 15.90
CA ASP A 520 -0.43 5.21 14.88
C ASP A 520 -1.82 5.29 15.52
N LYS A 521 -2.05 4.63 16.66
CA LYS A 521 -3.27 4.77 17.46
C LYS A 521 -3.46 6.19 17.99
N ILE A 522 -2.41 6.83 18.54
CA ILE A 522 -2.45 8.21 19.03
C ILE A 522 -2.80 9.16 17.88
N ASN A 523 -2.12 9.03 16.74
CA ASN A 523 -2.38 9.83 15.55
C ASN A 523 -3.82 9.64 15.05
N ASN A 524 -4.27 8.39 14.86
CA ASN A 524 -5.63 8.11 14.40
C ASN A 524 -6.71 8.64 15.36
N THR A 525 -6.46 8.58 16.67
CA THR A 525 -7.38 9.14 17.66
C THR A 525 -7.45 10.66 17.55
N ALA A 526 -6.31 11.34 17.42
CA ALA A 526 -6.27 12.79 17.23
C ALA A 526 -6.96 13.22 15.93
N ILE A 527 -6.74 12.48 14.83
CA ILE A 527 -7.40 12.70 13.54
C ILE A 527 -8.92 12.62 13.67
N GLU A 528 -9.46 11.56 14.29
CA GLU A 528 -10.93 11.42 14.43
C GLU A 528 -11.53 12.50 15.35
N LYS A 529 -10.84 12.87 16.43
CA LYS A 529 -11.27 13.98 17.29
C LYS A 529 -11.27 15.32 16.54
N MET A 530 -10.18 15.64 15.81
CA MET A 530 -10.09 16.87 15.01
C MET A 530 -11.12 16.90 13.90
N THR A 531 -11.35 15.75 13.25
CA THR A 531 -12.39 15.61 12.22
C THR A 531 -13.75 16.01 12.80
N THR A 532 -14.07 15.53 14.01
CA THR A 532 -15.31 15.87 14.71
C THR A 532 -15.37 17.36 15.08
N ALA A 533 -14.27 17.93 15.58
CA ALA A 533 -14.18 19.35 15.92
C ALA A 533 -14.36 20.27 14.71
N ILE A 534 -13.70 19.95 13.58
CA ILE A 534 -13.82 20.67 12.30
C ILE A 534 -15.26 20.58 11.79
N MET A 535 -15.90 19.41 11.87
CA MET A 535 -17.30 19.27 11.45
C MET A 535 -18.28 20.10 12.29
N ASN A 536 -17.91 20.46 13.51
CA ASN A 536 -18.72 21.26 14.44
C ASN A 536 -18.29 22.73 14.51
N ASP A 537 -17.36 23.18 13.64
CA ASP A 537 -16.75 24.52 13.66
C ASP A 537 -16.17 24.93 15.03
N SER A 538 -15.61 23.97 15.78
CA SER A 538 -15.06 24.21 17.12
C SER A 538 -13.53 24.35 17.09
N GLU A 539 -13.03 25.55 16.79
CA GLU A 539 -11.58 25.83 16.75
C GLU A 539 -10.91 25.61 18.12
N GLN A 540 -11.59 25.96 19.22
CA GLN A 540 -11.08 25.77 20.58
C GLN A 540 -10.81 24.29 20.91
N ASP A 541 -11.59 23.38 20.34
CA ASP A 541 -11.38 21.95 20.55
C ASP A 541 -10.12 21.45 19.82
N ILE A 542 -9.74 22.05 18.68
CA ILE A 542 -8.57 21.63 17.90
C ILE A 542 -7.29 21.83 18.71
N ASP A 543 -7.13 22.97 19.38
CA ASP A 543 -5.96 23.26 20.23
C ASP A 543 -5.88 22.31 21.44
N GLY A 544 -7.02 22.00 22.05
CA GLY A 544 -7.13 20.99 23.10
C GLY A 544 -6.69 19.60 22.62
N ILE A 545 -7.16 19.19 21.44
CA ILE A 545 -6.81 17.90 20.83
C ILE A 545 -5.31 17.87 20.45
N MET A 546 -4.76 18.97 19.95
CA MET A 546 -3.31 19.09 19.67
C MET A 546 -2.49 18.89 20.94
N THR A 547 -2.90 19.52 22.05
CA THR A 547 -2.25 19.37 23.36
C THR A 547 -2.31 17.92 23.85
N GLU A 548 -3.45 17.25 23.73
CA GLU A 548 -3.60 15.84 24.07
C GLU A 548 -2.75 14.93 23.18
N TRP A 549 -2.70 15.20 21.87
CA TRP A 549 -1.88 14.47 20.91
C TRP A 549 -0.40 14.55 21.28
N VAL A 550 0.10 15.76 21.57
CA VAL A 550 1.48 15.99 22.01
C VAL A 550 1.77 15.26 23.33
N ARG A 551 0.89 15.39 24.33
CA ARG A 551 1.01 14.68 25.60
C ARG A 551 1.10 13.16 25.41
N GLY A 552 0.24 12.59 24.55
CA GLY A 552 0.27 11.16 24.24
C GLY A 552 1.59 10.71 23.61
N ARG A 553 2.21 11.56 22.77
CA ARG A 553 3.54 11.28 22.21
C ARG A 553 4.66 11.36 23.25
N VAL A 554 4.59 12.32 24.18
CA VAL A 554 5.55 12.43 25.29
C VAL A 554 5.46 11.22 26.21
N GLN A 555 4.24 10.81 26.58
CA GLN A 555 4.02 9.60 27.40
C GLN A 555 4.54 8.33 26.72
N LEU A 556 4.40 8.24 25.39
CA LEU A 556 4.96 7.12 24.63
C LEU A 556 6.50 7.12 24.71
N LEU A 557 7.15 8.29 24.68
CA LEU A 557 8.59 8.39 24.87
C LEU A 557 9.00 8.02 26.31
N GLU A 558 8.28 8.52 27.32
CA GLU A 558 8.53 8.13 28.72
C GLU A 558 8.47 6.61 28.89
N TYR A 559 7.47 5.94 28.31
CA TYR A 559 7.35 4.48 28.32
C TYR A 559 8.51 3.74 27.64
N VAL A 560 9.18 4.35 26.65
CA VAL A 560 10.34 3.74 25.98
C VAL A 560 11.59 3.81 26.83
N PHE A 561 11.72 4.85 27.64
CA PHE A 561 12.93 5.11 28.40
C PHE A 561 12.87 4.66 29.87
N LEU A 562 11.68 4.40 30.40
CA LEU A 562 11.41 3.76 31.71
C LEU A 562 11.36 2.24 31.59
#